data_AF-A0A378IIJ6-F1
#
_entry.id   AF-A0A378IIJ6-F1
#
_cell.length_a   1.000
_cell.length_b   1.000
_cell.length_c   1.000
_cell.angle_alpha   90.00
_cell.angle_beta   90.00
_cell.angle_gamma   90.00
#
_symmetry.space_group_name_H-M   'P 1'
#
loop_
_entity.id
_entity.type
_entity.pdbx_description
1 polymer ?
#
loop_
_entity_poly.entity_id
_entity_poly.type
_entity_poly.pdbx_seq_one_letter_code
_entity_poly.pdbx_strand_id
1 'polypeptide(L)'
;MKNKKELFEFLGQLIDIQIKKYSALTTEKVIHDARYNQKLVFAEINELLGFAKQLVVDMENSLQGKLNDPKHFADLFKQVKFYLEQEHTRAYAGWILDEKNSTTEVEKQLAQLQKIGESAGIDCSSASIAVTQTQKLCEYDSAQIAFQVFDLVKNLKENSDMDLDSSIPKQAQIRLKHNAKTRYSEKEFAESIDGIHTRYLEFFEQSDLENNHGTLSKEEAEIYEERHRNQWESLRQRYQSIISSSKSPILDEEDKLPIHEEHQTSTPPTEKKSIVPSAPNGKNPESNGFFRNSIFYSGLALAGAVAVCMLMAYFTKGNKSGLGTLLKPS
;
A
#
# COMPACT_ATOMS: atom_id res chain seq x y z
N MET A 1 -1.67 11.05 21.10
CA MET A 1 -0.60 10.17 20.54
C MET A 1 -1.12 9.00 19.69
N LYS A 2 -2.23 8.32 20.07
CA LYS A 2 -2.77 7.12 19.39
C LYS A 2 -2.62 7.14 17.85
N ASN A 3 -3.24 8.11 17.19
CA ASN A 3 -3.37 8.12 15.72
C ASN A 3 -2.00 8.28 15.00
N LYS A 4 -1.01 8.90 15.66
CA LYS A 4 0.39 8.98 15.16
C LYS A 4 1.09 7.62 15.21
N LYS A 5 0.78 6.80 16.21
CA LYS A 5 1.27 5.41 16.33
C LYS A 5 0.66 4.53 15.23
N GLU A 6 -0.66 4.59 15.09
CA GLU A 6 -1.39 3.79 14.10
C GLU A 6 -0.98 4.13 12.66
N LEU A 7 -0.80 5.42 12.33
CA LEU A 7 -0.30 5.83 11.01
C LEU A 7 1.17 5.44 10.78
N PHE A 8 2.02 5.46 11.81
CA PHE A 8 3.42 4.99 11.70
C PHE A 8 3.50 3.48 11.47
N GLU A 9 2.70 2.69 12.18
CA GLU A 9 2.62 1.24 12.00
C GLU A 9 2.04 0.88 10.63
N PHE A 10 1.05 1.63 10.15
CA PHE A 10 0.51 1.51 8.80
C PHE A 10 1.58 1.81 7.72
N LEU A 11 2.32 2.91 7.86
CA LEU A 11 3.43 3.27 6.98
C LEU A 11 4.49 2.16 6.90
N GLY A 12 4.79 1.49 8.01
CA GLY A 12 5.72 0.36 8.03
C GLY A 12 5.28 -0.82 7.16
N GLN A 13 3.97 -1.10 7.10
CA GLN A 13 3.41 -2.13 6.24
C GLN A 13 3.50 -1.71 4.76
N LEU A 14 3.15 -0.46 4.46
CA LEU A 14 3.22 0.09 3.10
C LEU A 14 4.66 0.11 2.55
N ILE A 15 5.63 0.53 3.37
CA ILE A 15 7.05 0.57 3.02
C ILE A 15 7.58 -0.84 2.71
N ASP A 16 7.31 -1.85 3.56
CA ASP A 16 7.76 -3.22 3.30
C ASP A 16 7.11 -3.83 2.04
N ILE A 17 5.84 -3.50 1.75
CA ILE A 17 5.16 -3.89 0.52
C ILE A 17 5.84 -3.27 -0.72
N GLN A 18 6.11 -1.95 -0.71
CA GLN A 18 6.76 -1.29 -1.84
C GLN A 18 8.22 -1.75 -2.03
N ILE A 19 8.93 -2.05 -0.93
CA ILE A 19 10.27 -2.66 -1.00
C ILE A 19 10.24 -4.02 -1.70
N LYS A 20 9.31 -4.91 -1.28
CA LYS A 20 9.15 -6.22 -1.91
C LYS A 20 8.76 -6.12 -3.40
N LYS A 21 7.96 -5.12 -3.78
CA LYS A 21 7.53 -4.90 -5.17
C LYS A 21 8.70 -4.59 -6.09
N TYR A 22 9.52 -3.57 -5.82
CA TYR A 22 10.62 -3.27 -6.75
C TYR A 22 11.70 -4.37 -6.74
N SER A 23 11.92 -5.05 -5.61
CA SER A 23 12.87 -6.17 -5.52
C SER A 23 12.40 -7.38 -6.35
N ALA A 24 11.10 -7.67 -6.39
CA ALA A 24 10.51 -8.62 -7.34
C ALA A 24 10.70 -8.18 -8.80
N LEU A 25 10.45 -6.90 -9.10
CA LEU A 25 10.62 -6.32 -10.46
C LEU A 25 12.07 -6.34 -11.00
N THR A 26 13.09 -6.57 -10.17
CA THR A 26 14.50 -6.65 -10.59
C THR A 26 15.06 -8.08 -10.59
N THR A 27 14.40 -9.02 -9.92
CA THR A 27 14.87 -10.40 -9.74
C THR A 27 14.10 -11.40 -10.59
N GLU A 28 12.77 -11.32 -10.61
CA GLU A 28 11.98 -11.95 -11.65
C GLU A 28 12.24 -11.22 -12.96
N LYS A 29 12.41 -11.96 -14.06
CA LYS A 29 12.40 -11.38 -15.42
C LYS A 29 10.96 -11.03 -15.82
N VAL A 30 10.28 -10.22 -15.00
CA VAL A 30 9.04 -9.52 -15.34
C VAL A 30 9.36 -8.72 -16.59
N ILE A 31 8.80 -9.16 -17.71
CA ILE A 31 9.39 -8.95 -19.03
C ILE A 31 9.47 -7.46 -19.38
N HIS A 32 10.67 -6.87 -19.25
CA HIS A 32 11.24 -5.66 -19.88
C HIS A 32 10.42 -4.37 -20.07
N ASP A 33 9.15 -4.34 -19.70
CA ASP A 33 8.18 -3.34 -20.12
C ASP A 33 7.00 -3.26 -19.12
N ALA A 34 7.20 -3.83 -17.92
CA ALA A 34 6.44 -3.40 -16.75
C ALA A 34 6.58 -1.89 -16.64
N ARG A 35 5.50 -1.14 -16.91
CA ARG A 35 5.45 0.34 -16.87
C ARG A 35 5.50 0.89 -15.45
N TYR A 36 6.21 0.20 -14.57
CA TYR A 36 6.40 0.55 -13.19
C TYR A 36 7.82 1.11 -13.10
N ASN A 37 7.94 2.43 -13.21
CA ASN A 37 9.24 3.09 -13.21
C ASN A 37 9.96 2.81 -11.87
N GLN A 38 10.99 1.97 -11.90
CA GLN A 38 11.71 1.52 -10.71
C GLN A 38 12.35 2.69 -9.94
N LYS A 39 12.76 3.76 -10.65
CA LYS A 39 13.25 5.01 -10.04
C LYS A 39 12.13 5.80 -9.38
N LEU A 40 10.91 5.73 -9.90
CA LEU A 40 9.72 6.32 -9.29
C LEU A 40 9.36 5.58 -8.00
N VAL A 41 9.27 4.24 -7.99
CA VAL A 41 9.04 3.46 -6.74
C VAL A 41 10.09 3.76 -5.69
N PHE A 42 11.36 3.85 -6.09
CA PHE A 42 12.43 4.28 -5.20
C PHE A 42 12.15 5.66 -4.60
N ALA A 43 11.72 6.64 -5.40
CA ALA A 43 11.37 7.97 -4.91
C ALA A 43 10.13 7.95 -3.99
N GLU A 44 9.10 7.16 -4.31
CA GLU A 44 7.91 6.96 -3.45
C GLU A 44 8.32 6.45 -2.06
N ILE A 45 9.19 5.43 -1.99
CA ILE A 45 9.67 4.88 -0.71
C ILE A 45 10.46 5.92 0.10
N ASN A 46 11.23 6.79 -0.56
CA ASN A 46 11.90 7.90 0.12
C ASN A 46 10.89 8.91 0.71
N GLU A 47 9.78 9.21 0.04
CA GLU A 47 8.72 10.05 0.61
C GLU A 47 8.01 9.37 1.78
N LEU A 48 7.65 8.10 1.66
CA LEU A 48 7.04 7.31 2.75
C LEU A 48 7.95 7.24 3.99
N LEU A 49 9.26 7.02 3.81
CA LEU A 49 10.26 7.08 4.88
C LEU A 49 10.39 8.51 5.45
N GLY A 50 10.24 9.54 4.61
CA GLY A 50 10.16 10.93 5.01
C GLY A 50 8.95 11.22 5.92
N PHE A 51 7.77 10.68 5.60
CA PHE A 51 6.57 10.81 6.41
C PHE A 51 6.71 10.05 7.75
N ALA A 52 7.24 8.83 7.70
CA ALA A 52 7.53 8.03 8.90
C ALA A 52 8.52 8.75 9.84
N LYS A 53 9.57 9.39 9.29
CA LYS A 53 10.52 10.22 10.05
C LYS A 53 9.84 11.42 10.71
N GLN A 54 8.93 12.10 10.02
CA GLN A 54 8.18 13.24 10.55
C GLN A 54 7.28 12.80 11.72
N LEU A 55 6.52 11.70 11.57
CA LEU A 55 5.71 11.14 12.66
C LEU A 55 6.53 10.75 13.91
N VAL A 56 7.73 10.19 13.73
CA VAL A 56 8.63 9.86 14.85
C VAL A 56 9.08 11.12 15.58
N VAL A 57 9.52 12.16 14.85
CA VAL A 57 9.93 13.44 15.44
C VAL A 57 8.77 14.12 16.17
N ASP A 58 7.56 14.06 15.62
CA ASP A 58 6.33 14.51 16.26
C ASP A 58 6.02 13.78 17.58
N MET A 59 6.25 12.47 17.63
CA MET A 59 6.08 11.68 18.85
C MET A 59 7.18 11.98 19.89
N GLU A 60 8.42 12.17 19.48
CA GLU A 60 9.53 12.60 20.36
C GLU A 60 9.27 14.00 20.94
N ASN A 61 8.85 14.95 20.11
CA ASN A 61 8.48 16.30 20.53
C ASN A 61 7.32 16.30 21.54
N SER A 62 6.33 15.41 21.35
CA SER A 62 5.23 15.21 22.29
C SER A 62 5.71 14.82 23.70
N LEU A 63 6.69 13.91 23.79
CA LEU A 63 7.28 13.50 25.07
C LEU A 63 8.10 14.61 25.73
N GLN A 64 8.65 15.54 24.94
CA GLN A 64 9.41 16.69 25.40
C GLN A 64 8.53 17.90 25.75
N GLY A 65 7.20 17.75 25.77
CA GLY A 65 6.26 18.83 26.09
C GLY A 65 6.20 19.94 25.03
N LYS A 66 6.73 19.70 23.83
CA LYS A 66 6.67 20.66 22.72
C LYS A 66 5.30 20.62 22.06
N LEU A 67 4.82 21.80 21.67
CA LEU A 67 3.56 21.98 20.95
C LEU A 67 3.68 21.43 19.53
N ASN A 68 2.82 20.50 19.15
CA ASN A 68 2.73 19.98 17.78
C ASN A 68 1.66 20.74 17.00
N ASP A 69 1.88 20.96 15.70
CA ASP A 69 0.83 21.44 14.79
C ASP A 69 -0.19 20.31 14.49
N PRO A 70 -1.48 20.50 14.79
CA PRO A 70 -2.52 19.54 14.41
C PRO A 70 -2.67 19.35 12.89
N LYS A 71 -2.39 20.39 12.09
CA LYS A 71 -2.49 20.32 10.62
C LYS A 71 -1.46 19.38 10.02
N HIS A 72 -0.25 19.38 10.57
CA HIS A 72 0.85 18.53 10.11
C HIS A 72 0.48 17.04 10.06
N PHE A 73 -0.26 16.53 11.05
CA PHE A 73 -0.73 15.14 11.02
C PHE A 73 -1.74 14.89 9.89
N ALA A 74 -2.65 15.83 9.64
CA ALA A 74 -3.63 15.72 8.56
C ALA A 74 -2.97 15.79 7.17
N ASP A 75 -1.92 16.61 7.01
CA ASP A 75 -1.18 16.72 5.75
C ASP A 75 -0.35 15.46 5.46
N LEU A 76 0.29 14.88 6.49
CA LEU A 76 0.96 13.58 6.38
C LEU A 76 -0.03 12.46 6.04
N PHE A 77 -1.18 12.42 6.72
CA PHE A 77 -2.24 11.44 6.46
C PHE A 77 -2.72 11.49 5.02
N LYS A 78 -2.99 12.68 4.48
CA LYS A 78 -3.43 12.88 3.08
C LYS A 78 -2.37 12.43 2.07
N GLN A 79 -1.08 12.64 2.36
CA GLN A 79 0.00 12.16 1.49
C GLN A 79 0.18 10.63 1.54
N VAL A 80 -0.13 9.98 2.67
CA VAL A 80 -0.21 8.50 2.72
C VAL A 80 -1.44 7.98 1.96
N LYS A 81 -2.59 8.66 2.08
CA LYS A 81 -3.83 8.34 1.34
C LYS A 81 -3.61 8.40 -0.16
N PHE A 82 -2.95 9.46 -0.65
CA PHE A 82 -2.58 9.63 -2.05
C PHE A 82 -1.93 8.37 -2.64
N TYR A 83 -0.90 7.82 -1.97
CA TYR A 83 -0.18 6.66 -2.50
C TYR A 83 -1.03 5.38 -2.56
N LEU A 84 -1.98 5.19 -1.64
CA LEU A 84 -2.93 4.08 -1.74
C LEU A 84 -3.97 4.29 -2.84
N GLU A 85 -4.40 5.52 -3.10
CA GLU A 85 -5.33 5.84 -4.19
C GLU A 85 -4.69 5.54 -5.55
N GLN A 86 -3.40 5.89 -5.73
CA GLN A 86 -2.65 5.53 -6.94
C GLN A 86 -2.47 4.00 -7.08
N GLU A 87 -2.17 3.31 -5.98
CA GLU A 87 -2.12 1.85 -5.97
C GLU A 87 -3.48 1.20 -6.32
N HIS A 88 -4.57 1.75 -5.79
CA HIS A 88 -5.93 1.31 -6.08
C HIS A 88 -6.28 1.48 -7.56
N THR A 89 -5.93 2.63 -8.15
CA THR A 89 -6.05 2.87 -9.60
C THR A 89 -5.36 1.78 -10.41
N ARG A 90 -4.09 1.45 -10.08
CA ARG A 90 -3.31 0.42 -10.77
C ARG A 90 -3.90 -0.98 -10.58
N ALA A 91 -4.35 -1.32 -9.35
CA ALA A 91 -4.98 -2.60 -9.05
C ALA A 91 -6.34 -2.79 -9.74
N TYR A 92 -7.16 -1.72 -9.81
CA TYR A 92 -8.46 -1.73 -10.46
C TYR A 92 -8.32 -1.90 -11.99
N ALA A 93 -7.39 -1.18 -12.61
CA ALA A 93 -7.01 -1.42 -14.01
C ALA A 93 -6.58 -2.89 -14.21
N GLY A 94 -5.75 -3.42 -13.32
CA GLY A 94 -5.38 -4.84 -13.30
C GLY A 94 -6.57 -5.81 -13.33
N TRP A 95 -7.55 -5.59 -12.45
CA TRP A 95 -8.75 -6.43 -12.32
C TRP A 95 -9.75 -6.25 -13.48
N ILE A 96 -9.78 -5.08 -14.12
CA ILE A 96 -10.52 -4.86 -15.37
C ILE A 96 -9.86 -5.65 -16.51
N LEU A 97 -8.53 -5.65 -16.60
CA LEU A 97 -7.76 -6.36 -17.62
C LEU A 97 -7.81 -7.89 -17.47
N ASP A 98 -7.70 -8.40 -16.25
CA ASP A 98 -7.76 -9.83 -15.94
C ASP A 98 -8.39 -10.05 -14.55
N GLU A 99 -9.51 -10.78 -14.50
CA GLU A 99 -10.27 -11.08 -13.28
C GLU A 99 -9.49 -11.89 -12.23
N LYS A 100 -8.34 -12.47 -12.61
CA LYS A 100 -7.41 -13.13 -11.69
C LYS A 100 -6.67 -12.15 -10.78
N ASN A 101 -6.63 -10.87 -11.15
CA ASN A 101 -6.11 -9.80 -10.30
C ASN A 101 -7.16 -9.40 -9.26
N SER A 102 -6.77 -8.65 -8.23
CA SER A 102 -7.67 -8.28 -7.15
C SER A 102 -7.32 -6.92 -6.56
N THR A 103 -8.36 -6.12 -6.31
CA THR A 103 -8.31 -4.85 -5.57
C THR A 103 -8.41 -5.04 -4.06
N THR A 104 -8.82 -6.22 -3.59
CA THR A 104 -9.25 -6.48 -2.21
C THR A 104 -8.20 -6.15 -1.15
N GLU A 105 -6.91 -6.27 -1.45
CA GLU A 105 -5.86 -5.96 -0.47
C GLU A 105 -5.62 -4.45 -0.33
N VAL A 106 -5.63 -3.69 -1.43
CA VAL A 106 -5.53 -2.22 -1.37
C VAL A 106 -6.82 -1.59 -0.85
N GLU A 107 -7.98 -2.18 -1.12
CA GLU A 107 -9.27 -1.81 -0.49
C GLU A 107 -9.23 -1.96 1.04
N LYS A 108 -8.68 -3.07 1.57
CA LYS A 108 -8.49 -3.24 3.02
C LYS A 108 -7.54 -2.19 3.60
N GLN A 109 -6.46 -1.88 2.88
CA GLN A 109 -5.47 -0.88 3.31
C GLN A 109 -6.08 0.53 3.34
N LEU A 110 -6.88 0.89 2.32
CA LEU A 110 -7.68 2.12 2.30
C LEU A 110 -8.68 2.15 3.45
N ALA A 111 -9.41 1.06 3.70
CA ALA A 111 -10.37 0.97 4.81
C ALA A 111 -9.69 1.03 6.20
N GLN A 112 -8.48 0.51 6.35
CA GLN A 112 -7.68 0.66 7.56
C GLN A 112 -7.20 2.11 7.75
N LEU A 113 -6.69 2.73 6.68
CA LEU A 113 -6.27 4.12 6.72
C LEU A 113 -7.45 5.06 7.00
N GLN A 114 -8.61 4.82 6.39
CA GLN A 114 -9.84 5.58 6.66
C GLN A 114 -10.21 5.56 8.14
N LYS A 115 -10.16 4.40 8.83
CA LYS A 115 -10.42 4.31 10.28
C LYS A 115 -9.44 5.15 11.10
N ILE A 116 -8.16 5.21 10.70
CA ILE A 116 -7.16 6.09 11.33
C ILE A 116 -7.55 7.56 11.15
N GLY A 117 -7.96 7.96 9.94
CA GLY A 117 -8.39 9.32 9.61
C GLY A 117 -9.67 9.75 10.34
N GLU A 118 -10.69 8.90 10.35
CA GLU A 118 -11.96 9.11 11.08
C GLU A 118 -11.70 9.30 12.58
N SER A 119 -10.86 8.45 13.18
CA SER A 119 -10.47 8.58 14.59
C SER A 119 -9.63 9.84 14.90
N ALA A 120 -9.16 10.55 13.87
CA ALA A 120 -8.44 11.81 13.95
C ALA A 120 -9.29 13.03 13.57
N GLY A 121 -10.56 12.84 13.18
CA GLY A 121 -11.41 13.91 12.68
C GLY A 121 -10.99 14.43 11.29
N ILE A 122 -10.33 13.61 10.49
CA ILE A 122 -9.91 13.95 9.12
C ILE A 122 -10.97 13.51 8.12
N ASP A 123 -11.45 14.42 7.27
CA ASP A 123 -12.25 14.06 6.10
C ASP A 123 -11.46 13.16 5.15
N CYS A 124 -12.01 11.97 4.89
CA CYS A 124 -11.46 10.99 3.97
C CYS A 124 -12.25 10.90 2.64
N SER A 125 -13.38 11.60 2.50
CA SER A 125 -14.25 11.54 1.33
C SER A 125 -13.66 12.23 0.11
N SER A 126 -12.95 13.33 0.31
CA SER A 126 -12.23 14.06 -0.72
C SER A 126 -11.05 13.24 -1.29
N ALA A 127 -10.90 13.19 -2.61
CA ALA A 127 -9.71 12.64 -3.26
C ALA A 127 -8.43 13.38 -2.82
N SER A 128 -7.30 12.67 -2.72
CA SER A 128 -6.02 13.32 -2.40
C SER A 128 -5.48 14.10 -3.60
N ILE A 129 -4.62 15.07 -3.34
CA ILE A 129 -3.99 15.93 -4.36
C ILE A 129 -2.48 15.69 -4.33
N ALA A 130 -1.85 15.49 -5.49
CA ALA A 130 -0.40 15.39 -5.60
C ALA A 130 0.29 16.72 -5.26
N VAL A 131 1.08 16.75 -4.18
CA VAL A 131 1.78 17.97 -3.72
C VAL A 131 3.27 17.98 -4.11
N THR A 132 3.93 16.83 -4.20
CA THR A 132 5.34 16.74 -4.62
C THR A 132 5.48 16.39 -6.11
N GLN A 133 6.66 16.63 -6.69
CA GLN A 133 6.94 16.20 -8.06
C GLN A 133 6.90 14.66 -8.19
N THR A 134 7.32 13.92 -7.16
CA THR A 134 7.20 12.46 -7.11
C THR A 134 5.75 12.02 -7.17
N GLN A 135 4.87 12.66 -6.39
CA GLN A 135 3.45 12.35 -6.38
C GLN A 135 2.81 12.67 -7.73
N LYS A 136 3.13 13.82 -8.34
CA LYS A 136 2.61 14.16 -9.68
C LYS A 136 3.04 13.14 -10.75
N LEU A 137 4.28 12.66 -10.70
CA LEU A 137 4.75 11.58 -11.57
C LEU A 137 4.07 10.24 -11.26
N CYS A 138 3.81 9.92 -9.99
CA CYS A 138 3.08 8.72 -9.55
C CYS A 138 1.62 8.72 -10.01
N GLU A 139 0.93 9.87 -9.92
CA GLU A 139 -0.42 10.06 -10.43
C GLU A 139 -0.46 9.91 -11.95
N TYR A 140 0.45 10.57 -12.66
CA TYR A 140 0.55 10.48 -14.11
C TYR A 140 0.83 9.05 -14.62
N ASP A 141 1.76 8.34 -13.98
CA ASP A 141 2.10 6.93 -14.29
C ASP A 141 0.88 6.01 -14.07
N SER A 142 0.19 6.19 -12.93
CA SER A 142 -1.01 5.41 -12.58
C SER A 142 -2.18 5.69 -13.51
N ALA A 143 -2.41 6.97 -13.83
CA ALA A 143 -3.38 7.42 -14.82
C ALA A 143 -3.08 6.81 -16.20
N GLN A 144 -1.81 6.79 -16.61
CA GLN A 144 -1.42 6.24 -17.91
C GLN A 144 -1.65 4.73 -17.99
N ILE A 145 -1.23 3.99 -16.96
CA ILE A 145 -1.49 2.55 -16.86
C ILE A 145 -3.00 2.27 -16.95
N ALA A 146 -3.80 3.00 -16.17
CA ALA A 146 -5.24 2.82 -16.16
C ALA A 146 -5.87 3.17 -17.52
N PHE A 147 -5.62 4.38 -18.05
CA PHE A 147 -6.15 4.85 -19.33
C PHE A 147 -5.95 3.83 -20.45
N GLN A 148 -4.75 3.26 -20.58
CA GLN A 148 -4.43 2.31 -21.65
C GLN A 148 -5.16 0.96 -21.49
N VAL A 149 -5.40 0.52 -20.26
CA VAL A 149 -6.28 -0.64 -20.02
C VAL A 149 -7.71 -0.31 -20.41
N PHE A 150 -8.24 0.83 -19.98
CA PHE A 150 -9.62 1.22 -20.28
C PHE A 150 -9.85 1.49 -21.77
N ASP A 151 -8.87 2.08 -22.46
CA ASP A 151 -8.88 2.31 -23.91
C ASP A 151 -8.89 0.98 -24.68
N LEU A 152 -7.99 0.05 -24.35
CA LEU A 152 -8.00 -1.32 -24.91
C LEU A 152 -9.35 -2.01 -24.69
N VAL A 153 -9.87 -1.97 -23.47
CA VAL A 153 -11.11 -2.64 -23.07
C VAL A 153 -12.33 -2.04 -23.78
N LYS A 154 -12.34 -0.71 -23.98
CA LYS A 154 -13.33 0.02 -24.77
C LYS A 154 -13.26 -0.37 -26.25
N ASN A 155 -12.08 -0.35 -26.85
CA ASN A 155 -11.86 -0.79 -28.23
C ASN A 155 -12.27 -2.25 -28.45
N LEU A 156 -12.03 -3.13 -27.48
CA LEU A 156 -12.49 -4.53 -27.49
C LEU A 156 -14.00 -4.68 -27.33
N LYS A 157 -14.65 -3.87 -26.48
CA LYS A 157 -16.11 -3.82 -26.33
C LYS A 157 -16.77 -3.41 -27.65
N GLU A 158 -16.19 -2.46 -28.37
CA GLU A 158 -16.67 -2.00 -29.70
C GLU A 158 -16.37 -3.02 -30.82
N ASN A 159 -15.20 -3.66 -30.80
CA ASN A 159 -14.80 -4.69 -31.77
C ASN A 159 -14.14 -5.91 -31.09
N SER A 160 -14.98 -6.80 -30.55
CA SER A 160 -14.53 -7.97 -29.77
C SER A 160 -13.69 -9.00 -30.53
N ASP A 161 -13.68 -8.95 -31.87
CA ASP A 161 -12.90 -9.84 -32.71
C ASP A 161 -11.58 -9.22 -33.20
N MET A 162 -11.28 -7.95 -32.86
CA MET A 162 -10.05 -7.23 -33.25
C MET A 162 -8.76 -8.02 -32.98
N ASP A 163 -7.75 -7.81 -33.81
CA ASP A 163 -6.43 -8.39 -33.57
C ASP A 163 -5.78 -7.74 -32.34
N LEU A 164 -5.38 -8.60 -31.40
CA LEU A 164 -4.69 -8.21 -30.18
C LEU A 164 -3.18 -8.36 -30.39
N ASP A 165 -2.39 -7.48 -29.75
CA ASP A 165 -0.93 -7.53 -29.85
C ASP A 165 -0.39 -8.94 -29.54
N SER A 166 0.36 -9.49 -30.49
CA SER A 166 0.87 -10.87 -30.44
C SER A 166 1.78 -11.16 -29.24
N SER A 167 2.29 -10.12 -28.58
CA SER A 167 3.06 -10.25 -27.35
C SER A 167 2.20 -10.53 -26.11
N ILE A 168 0.92 -10.14 -26.10
CA ILE A 168 -0.02 -10.46 -25.03
C ILE A 168 -0.18 -11.99 -24.94
N PRO A 169 -0.11 -12.63 -23.76
CA PRO A 169 -0.19 -14.08 -23.65
C PRO A 169 -1.53 -14.59 -24.20
N LYS A 170 -1.50 -15.63 -25.04
CA LYS A 170 -2.70 -16.17 -25.70
C LYS A 170 -3.88 -16.41 -24.75
N GLN A 171 -3.60 -16.89 -23.53
CA GLN A 171 -4.62 -17.12 -22.50
C GLN A 171 -5.26 -15.82 -21.97
N ALA A 172 -4.51 -14.71 -21.90
CA ALA A 172 -5.05 -13.40 -21.57
C ALA A 172 -5.86 -12.82 -22.75
N GLN A 173 -5.38 -12.97 -24.00
CA GLN A 173 -6.15 -12.59 -25.20
C GLN A 173 -7.53 -13.27 -25.25
N ILE A 174 -7.60 -14.57 -24.94
CA ILE A 174 -8.86 -15.33 -24.86
C ILE A 174 -9.79 -14.74 -23.79
N ARG A 175 -9.29 -14.41 -22.59
CA ARG A 175 -10.09 -13.77 -21.53
C ARG A 175 -10.58 -12.38 -21.93
N LEU A 176 -9.72 -11.56 -22.54
CA LEU A 176 -10.08 -10.22 -23.03
C LEU A 176 -11.22 -10.28 -24.06
N LYS A 177 -11.13 -11.17 -25.07
CA LYS A 177 -12.19 -11.35 -26.07
C LYS A 177 -13.47 -11.97 -25.50
N HIS A 178 -13.37 -12.79 -24.44
CA HIS A 178 -14.54 -13.28 -23.71
C HIS A 178 -15.23 -12.13 -22.94
N ASN A 179 -14.48 -11.38 -22.14
CA ASN A 179 -14.97 -10.27 -21.33
C ASN A 179 -15.63 -9.17 -22.18
N ALA A 180 -15.13 -8.91 -23.38
CA ALA A 180 -15.76 -8.01 -24.35
C ALA A 180 -17.22 -8.41 -24.67
N LYS A 181 -17.45 -9.71 -24.85
CA LYS A 181 -18.77 -10.30 -25.15
C LYS A 181 -19.62 -10.56 -23.89
N THR A 182 -19.09 -10.28 -22.69
CA THR A 182 -19.77 -10.44 -21.40
C THR A 182 -19.59 -9.18 -20.55
N ARG A 183 -18.69 -9.22 -19.56
CA ARG A 183 -18.48 -8.21 -18.50
C ARG A 183 -18.35 -6.77 -18.99
N TYR A 184 -17.61 -6.51 -20.05
CA TYR A 184 -17.39 -5.12 -20.54
C TYR A 184 -18.64 -4.53 -21.23
N SER A 185 -19.60 -5.37 -21.59
CA SER A 185 -20.90 -4.97 -22.14
C SER A 185 -22.00 -4.83 -21.06
N GLU A 186 -21.74 -5.22 -19.81
CA GLU A 186 -22.65 -4.98 -18.69
C GLU A 186 -22.69 -3.48 -18.36
N LYS A 187 -23.88 -2.96 -18.07
CA LYS A 187 -24.12 -1.51 -17.95
C LYS A 187 -23.17 -0.81 -16.96
N GLU A 188 -23.04 -1.34 -15.75
CA GLU A 188 -22.22 -0.73 -14.68
C GLU A 188 -20.72 -0.71 -15.05
N PHE A 189 -20.24 -1.78 -15.69
CA PHE A 189 -18.87 -1.83 -16.22
C PHE A 189 -18.67 -0.89 -17.40
N ALA A 190 -19.61 -0.85 -18.35
CA ALA A 190 -19.57 0.06 -19.49
C ALA A 190 -19.49 1.52 -19.05
N GLU A 191 -20.36 1.95 -18.14
CA GLU A 191 -20.38 3.31 -17.58
C GLU A 191 -19.08 3.64 -16.81
N SER A 192 -18.56 2.68 -16.03
CA SER A 192 -17.26 2.81 -15.34
C SER A 192 -16.08 2.96 -16.32
N ILE A 193 -16.01 2.09 -17.35
CA ILE A 193 -14.96 2.10 -18.37
C ILE A 193 -14.95 3.45 -19.11
N ASP A 194 -16.11 3.88 -19.61
CA ASP A 194 -16.24 5.12 -20.39
C ASP A 194 -15.98 6.37 -19.53
N GLY A 195 -16.44 6.39 -18.27
CA GLY A 195 -16.19 7.49 -17.33
C GLY A 195 -14.72 7.61 -16.91
N ILE A 196 -14.05 6.49 -16.61
CA ILE A 196 -12.63 6.48 -16.22
C ILE A 196 -11.72 6.81 -17.41
N HIS A 197 -12.03 6.29 -18.61
CA HIS A 197 -11.32 6.64 -19.85
C HIS A 197 -11.37 8.15 -20.11
N THR A 198 -12.57 8.74 -20.04
CA THR A 198 -12.79 10.18 -20.25
C THR A 198 -12.04 11.03 -19.22
N ARG A 199 -12.14 10.68 -17.93
CA ARG A 199 -11.43 11.39 -16.84
C ARG A 199 -9.91 11.41 -17.03
N TYR A 200 -9.31 10.31 -17.50
CA TYR A 200 -7.87 10.30 -17.75
C TYR A 200 -7.47 11.02 -19.03
N LEU A 201 -8.32 11.04 -20.07
CA LEU A 201 -8.10 11.88 -21.25
C LEU A 201 -8.04 13.37 -20.86
N GLU A 202 -9.03 13.85 -20.11
CA GLU A 202 -9.08 15.23 -19.58
C GLU A 202 -7.86 15.56 -18.70
N PHE A 203 -7.37 14.59 -17.92
CA PHE A 203 -6.16 14.75 -17.10
C PHE A 203 -4.90 14.91 -17.96
N PHE A 204 -4.76 14.16 -19.07
CA PHE A 204 -3.59 14.31 -19.96
C PHE A 204 -3.62 15.61 -20.76
N GLU A 205 -4.79 16.08 -21.18
CA GLU A 205 -4.96 17.38 -21.84
C GLU A 205 -4.52 18.57 -20.94
N GLN A 206 -4.55 18.38 -19.63
CA GLN A 206 -4.18 19.38 -18.61
C GLN A 206 -2.76 19.18 -18.04
N SER A 207 -2.02 18.16 -18.47
CA SER A 207 -0.76 17.75 -17.85
C SER A 207 0.45 18.03 -18.74
N ASP A 208 1.34 18.90 -18.25
CA ASP A 208 2.65 19.17 -18.86
C ASP A 208 3.70 18.04 -18.62
N LEU A 209 3.29 16.90 -18.05
CA LEU A 209 4.20 15.80 -17.70
C LEU A 209 4.35 14.80 -18.85
N GLU A 210 5.58 14.35 -19.06
CA GLU A 210 5.93 13.28 -20.01
C GLU A 210 6.27 11.97 -19.30
N ASN A 211 6.25 10.87 -20.06
CA ASN A 211 6.63 9.55 -19.59
C ASN A 211 8.07 9.50 -19.06
N ASN A 212 8.22 9.16 -17.78
CA ASN A 212 9.53 8.92 -17.19
C ASN A 212 9.92 7.44 -17.40
N HIS A 213 10.86 7.17 -18.30
CA HIS A 213 11.34 5.81 -18.63
C HIS A 213 12.55 5.38 -17.78
N GLY A 214 12.52 5.65 -16.48
CA GLY A 214 13.61 5.34 -15.54
C GLY A 214 13.69 3.86 -15.16
N THR A 215 14.72 3.16 -15.63
CA THR A 215 15.11 1.82 -15.15
C THR A 215 16.20 1.90 -14.08
N LEU A 216 16.27 0.90 -13.21
CA LEU A 216 17.40 0.64 -12.30
C LEU A 216 18.15 -0.61 -12.72
N SER A 217 19.46 -0.64 -12.48
CA SER A 217 20.23 -1.88 -12.52
C SER A 217 19.84 -2.78 -11.34
N LYS A 218 20.14 -4.07 -11.45
CA LYS A 218 19.91 -5.02 -10.36
C LYS A 218 20.75 -4.64 -9.12
N GLU A 219 22.01 -4.28 -9.36
CA GLU A 219 22.97 -3.85 -8.35
C GLU A 219 22.54 -2.54 -7.67
N GLU A 220 22.02 -1.59 -8.44
CA GLU A 220 21.42 -0.36 -7.89
C GLU A 220 20.23 -0.67 -6.96
N ALA A 221 19.34 -1.57 -7.38
CA ALA A 221 18.18 -1.96 -6.60
C ALA A 221 18.52 -2.73 -5.32
N GLU A 222 19.53 -3.61 -5.34
CA GLU A 222 20.05 -4.29 -4.15
C GLU A 222 20.63 -3.29 -3.13
N ILE A 223 21.45 -2.33 -3.60
CA ILE A 223 22.00 -1.24 -2.76
C ILE A 223 20.88 -0.36 -2.18
N TYR A 224 19.82 -0.10 -2.94
CA TYR A 224 18.69 0.69 -2.49
C TYR A 224 17.81 -0.07 -1.49
N GLU A 225 17.68 -1.40 -1.63
CA GLU A 225 17.01 -2.25 -0.64
C GLU A 225 17.70 -2.25 0.71
N GLU A 226 19.01 -2.47 0.72
CA GLU A 226 19.77 -2.39 1.96
C GLU A 226 19.60 -1.00 2.62
N ARG A 227 19.70 0.08 1.83
CA ARG A 227 19.51 1.46 2.32
C ARG A 227 18.12 1.69 2.90
N HIS A 228 17.05 1.34 2.18
CA HIS A 228 15.67 1.56 2.63
C HIS A 228 15.33 0.72 3.85
N ARG A 229 15.77 -0.55 3.90
CA ARG A 229 15.59 -1.42 5.08
C ARG A 229 16.34 -0.87 6.30
N ASN A 230 17.57 -0.39 6.13
CA ASN A 230 18.35 0.22 7.22
C ASN A 230 17.72 1.54 7.72
N GLN A 231 17.20 2.38 6.82
CA GLN A 231 16.47 3.60 7.18
C GLN A 231 15.17 3.29 7.94
N TRP A 232 14.39 2.32 7.45
CA TRP A 232 13.18 1.86 8.13
C TRP A 232 13.48 1.28 9.51
N GLU A 233 14.51 0.45 9.64
CA GLU A 233 14.92 -0.14 10.91
C GLU A 233 15.33 0.92 11.94
N SER A 234 16.08 1.95 11.52
CA SER A 234 16.44 3.08 12.38
C SER A 234 15.21 3.85 12.90
N LEU A 235 14.21 4.08 12.04
CA LEU A 235 12.95 4.70 12.43
C LEU A 235 12.13 3.80 13.38
N ARG A 236 12.09 2.50 13.11
CA ARG A 236 11.41 1.50 13.94
C ARG A 236 12.01 1.41 15.35
N GLN A 237 13.33 1.45 15.47
CA GLN A 237 14.03 1.45 16.76
C GLN A 237 13.69 2.70 17.59
N ARG A 238 13.72 3.89 16.97
CA ARG A 238 13.28 5.13 17.63
C ARG A 238 11.83 5.05 18.09
N TYR A 239 10.93 4.56 17.24
CA TYR A 239 9.53 4.32 17.60
C TYR A 239 9.36 3.37 18.80
N GLN A 240 10.10 2.27 18.84
CA GLN A 240 10.08 1.33 19.96
C GLN A 240 10.58 1.96 21.27
N SER A 241 11.62 2.82 21.21
CA SER A 241 12.09 3.59 22.37
C SER A 241 11.00 4.49 22.93
N ILE A 242 10.27 5.22 22.07
CA ILE A 242 9.14 6.10 22.45
C ILE A 242 8.03 5.33 23.17
N ILE A 243 7.61 4.17 22.63
CA ILE A 243 6.57 3.35 23.26
C ILE A 243 7.05 2.80 24.61
N SER A 244 8.31 2.38 24.68
CA SER A 244 8.89 1.77 25.89
C SER A 244 9.08 2.79 27.01
N SER A 245 9.56 4.00 26.71
CA SER A 245 9.67 5.10 27.67
C SER A 245 8.30 5.64 28.11
N SER A 246 7.28 5.52 27.25
CA SER A 246 5.91 5.94 27.57
C SER A 246 5.18 4.99 28.54
N LYS A 247 5.79 3.86 28.94
CA LYS A 247 5.28 2.98 30.01
C LYS A 247 5.76 3.46 31.40
N SER A 248 5.31 4.64 31.80
CA SER A 248 5.21 4.96 33.24
C SER A 248 4.00 4.21 33.82
N PRO A 249 4.10 3.59 35.01
CA PRO A 249 2.93 3.02 35.66
C PRO A 249 2.04 4.15 36.20
N ILE A 250 1.05 4.55 35.40
CA ILE A 250 -0.10 5.27 35.94
C ILE A 250 -0.86 4.24 36.78
N LEU A 251 -0.79 4.43 38.11
CA LEU A 251 -1.71 3.80 39.02
C LEU A 251 -3.08 4.46 38.79
N ASP A 252 -4.04 3.70 38.28
CA ASP A 252 -5.45 4.06 38.33
C ASP A 252 -5.93 3.96 39.81
N GLU A 253 -5.59 4.99 40.60
CA GLU A 253 -6.04 5.20 41.99
C GLU A 253 -7.13 6.29 42.02
N GLU A 254 -8.31 5.92 41.52
CA GLU A 254 -9.64 6.54 41.66
C GLU A 254 -10.59 5.55 40.94
N ASP A 255 -11.21 4.55 41.58
CA ASP A 255 -12.05 4.63 42.78
C ASP A 255 -11.79 3.55 43.86
N LYS A 256 -11.84 3.99 45.12
CA LYS A 256 -12.11 3.19 46.34
C LYS A 256 -13.49 3.65 46.83
N LEU A 257 -14.42 2.88 47.43
CA LEU A 257 -14.54 1.52 48.01
C LEU A 257 -16.05 1.40 48.47
N PRO A 258 -16.55 0.43 49.31
CA PRO A 258 -16.09 -0.92 49.73
C PRO A 258 -17.20 -2.03 49.76
N ILE A 259 -16.87 -3.17 50.41
CA ILE A 259 -17.76 -4.19 51.08
C ILE A 259 -18.25 -5.36 50.17
N HIS A 260 -18.19 -6.67 50.50
CA HIS A 260 -17.84 -7.49 51.70
C HIS A 260 -16.72 -8.52 51.36
N GLU A 261 -15.75 -8.83 52.23
CA GLU A 261 -15.73 -9.96 53.21
C GLU A 261 -16.10 -11.34 52.63
N GLU A 262 -15.17 -12.29 52.43
CA GLU A 262 -14.43 -13.16 53.37
C GLU A 262 -14.98 -14.60 53.35
N HIS A 263 -14.12 -15.59 53.04
CA HIS A 263 -13.86 -16.72 53.96
C HIS A 263 -12.70 -17.60 53.48
N GLN A 264 -11.81 -17.94 54.42
CA GLN A 264 -10.74 -18.93 54.26
C GLN A 264 -11.26 -20.30 54.70
N THR A 265 -10.76 -21.42 54.13
CA THR A 265 -10.35 -22.57 54.96
C THR A 265 -9.51 -23.61 54.20
N SER A 266 -8.68 -24.29 54.99
CA SER A 266 -7.57 -25.19 54.67
C SER A 266 -7.90 -26.52 53.92
N THR A 267 -6.90 -26.96 53.16
CA THR A 267 -6.56 -28.33 52.65
C THR A 267 -6.26 -29.37 53.76
N PRO A 268 -5.76 -30.61 53.48
CA PRO A 268 -5.96 -31.64 52.41
C PRO A 268 -6.42 -32.98 53.09
N PRO A 269 -6.03 -34.25 52.76
CA PRO A 269 -5.44 -34.91 51.56
C PRO A 269 -6.22 -36.18 51.08
N THR A 270 -5.76 -36.94 50.08
CA THR A 270 -4.93 -38.17 50.23
C THR A 270 -4.38 -38.62 48.87
N GLU A 271 -3.04 -38.64 48.73
CA GLU A 271 -2.15 -39.70 48.15
C GLU A 271 -2.62 -40.58 46.97
N LYS A 272 -1.80 -41.05 46.00
CA LYS A 272 -0.34 -41.19 45.68
C LYS A 272 -0.30 -41.55 44.15
N LYS A 273 0.76 -41.47 43.31
CA LYS A 273 2.23 -41.31 43.42
C LYS A 273 2.86 -41.07 42.02
N SER A 274 4.17 -40.75 41.99
CA SER A 274 5.13 -40.84 40.87
C SER A 274 5.05 -39.82 39.70
N ILE A 275 6.11 -39.15 39.24
CA ILE A 275 7.53 -39.02 39.67
C ILE A 275 8.01 -37.57 39.40
N VAL A 276 9.01 -37.13 40.16
CA VAL A 276 9.67 -35.79 40.30
C VAL A 276 11.20 -36.08 40.43
N PRO A 277 12.21 -35.17 40.23
CA PRO A 277 12.28 -33.69 40.15
C PRO A 277 13.08 -33.17 38.90
N SER A 278 13.52 -31.90 38.71
CA SER A 278 13.55 -30.64 39.50
C SER A 278 13.66 -29.42 38.56
N ALA A 279 13.15 -28.26 38.98
CA ALA A 279 13.37 -26.95 38.34
C ALA A 279 14.71 -26.28 38.80
N PRO A 280 15.04 -25.04 38.37
CA PRO A 280 14.47 -23.89 39.08
C PRO A 280 14.03 -22.68 38.23
N ASN A 281 12.94 -22.04 38.70
CA ASN A 281 12.57 -20.62 38.66
C ASN A 281 13.05 -19.67 37.53
N GLY A 282 12.07 -18.97 36.93
CA GLY A 282 12.26 -17.67 36.27
C GLY A 282 10.92 -17.06 35.81
N LYS A 283 10.28 -16.24 36.66
CA LYS A 283 9.11 -15.43 36.25
C LYS A 283 9.58 -14.23 35.42
N ASN A 284 8.91 -13.92 34.31
CA ASN A 284 8.38 -12.57 33.98
C ASN A 284 7.64 -12.54 32.62
N PRO A 285 6.84 -11.49 32.32
CA PRO A 285 5.49 -11.71 31.78
C PRO A 285 5.38 -11.72 30.26
N GLU A 286 4.22 -12.21 29.83
CA GLU A 286 3.70 -12.09 28.47
C GLU A 286 3.76 -10.64 27.99
N SER A 287 4.45 -10.40 26.87
CA SER A 287 4.44 -9.10 26.19
C SER A 287 3.58 -9.20 24.94
N ASN A 288 2.63 -8.27 24.82
CA ASN A 288 1.52 -8.34 23.87
C ASN A 288 1.97 -8.60 22.42
N GLY A 289 1.50 -9.71 21.87
CA GLY A 289 1.70 -10.05 20.47
C GLY A 289 0.87 -9.15 19.55
N PHE A 290 1.54 -8.32 18.77
CA PHE A 290 0.95 -7.66 17.59
C PHE A 290 1.84 -7.83 16.34
N PHE A 291 3.17 -7.82 16.52
CA PHE A 291 4.16 -7.96 15.44
C PHE A 291 4.37 -9.38 14.88
N ARG A 292 3.63 -10.40 15.34
CA ARG A 292 3.79 -11.79 14.84
C ARG A 292 2.94 -12.16 13.62
N ASN A 293 1.95 -11.33 13.24
CA ASN A 293 1.01 -11.67 12.16
C ASN A 293 1.37 -11.11 10.77
N SER A 294 2.49 -10.42 10.61
CA SER A 294 2.93 -9.82 9.32
C SER A 294 3.37 -10.84 8.26
N ILE A 295 3.46 -12.13 8.60
CA ILE A 295 4.05 -13.17 7.74
C ILE A 295 3.03 -13.75 6.73
N PHE A 296 1.72 -13.58 6.93
CA PHE A 296 0.69 -14.36 6.19
C PHE A 296 -0.15 -13.63 5.13
N TYR A 297 0.04 -12.33 4.88
CA TYR A 297 -0.88 -11.55 4.00
C TYR A 297 -0.23 -10.90 2.76
N SER A 298 1.06 -11.09 2.49
CA SER A 298 1.74 -10.39 1.38
C SER A 298 1.75 -11.10 0.01
N GLY A 299 1.27 -12.35 -0.09
CA GLY A 299 1.44 -13.18 -1.30
C GLY A 299 0.61 -12.75 -2.52
N LEU A 300 -0.67 -12.36 -2.33
CA LEU A 300 -1.59 -12.09 -3.45
C LEU A 300 -1.47 -10.66 -4.02
N ALA A 301 -1.10 -9.67 -3.20
CA ALA A 301 -0.93 -8.29 -3.68
C ALA A 301 0.26 -8.13 -4.63
N LEU A 302 1.33 -8.91 -4.40
CA LEU A 302 2.42 -9.05 -5.36
C LEU A 302 1.91 -9.63 -6.70
N ALA A 303 1.15 -10.72 -6.66
CA ALA A 303 0.61 -11.35 -7.87
C ALA A 303 -0.25 -10.39 -8.69
N GLY A 304 -1.13 -9.60 -8.06
CA GLY A 304 -1.97 -8.61 -8.74
C GLY A 304 -1.15 -7.53 -9.45
N ALA A 305 -0.35 -6.76 -8.70
CA ALA A 305 0.45 -5.67 -9.27
C ALA A 305 1.46 -6.16 -10.31
N VAL A 306 2.13 -7.30 -10.07
CA VAL A 306 3.09 -7.90 -11.01
C VAL A 306 2.37 -8.42 -12.25
N ALA A 307 1.15 -8.96 -12.17
CA ALA A 307 0.39 -9.39 -13.34
C ALA A 307 -0.13 -8.23 -14.19
N VAL A 308 -0.53 -7.09 -13.60
CA VAL A 308 -0.78 -5.85 -14.38
C VAL A 308 0.48 -5.44 -15.11
N CYS A 309 1.61 -5.42 -14.41
CA CYS A 309 2.91 -5.08 -14.99
C CYS A 309 3.32 -6.02 -16.13
N MET A 310 3.15 -7.34 -15.95
CA MET A 310 3.40 -8.34 -16.99
C MET A 310 2.48 -8.17 -18.19
N LEU A 311 1.21 -7.80 -18.02
CA LEU A 311 0.31 -7.61 -19.15
C LEU A 311 0.54 -6.25 -19.85
N MET A 312 0.80 -5.19 -19.10
CA MET A 312 1.09 -3.84 -19.64
C MET A 312 2.39 -3.78 -20.45
N ALA A 313 3.34 -4.67 -20.14
CA ALA A 313 4.55 -4.93 -20.93
C ALA A 313 4.31 -5.34 -22.39
N TYR A 314 3.11 -5.80 -22.71
CA TYR A 314 2.73 -6.19 -24.05
C TYR A 314 1.99 -5.07 -24.80
N PHE A 315 1.45 -4.09 -24.07
CA PHE A 315 0.74 -2.95 -24.65
C PHE A 315 1.66 -1.73 -24.90
N THR A 316 2.90 -1.69 -24.39
CA THR A 316 3.82 -0.54 -24.60
C THR A 316 4.70 -0.67 -25.82
N LYS A 317 5.12 -1.89 -26.19
CA LYS A 317 6.06 -2.14 -27.29
C LYS A 317 5.63 -1.53 -28.63
N GLY A 318 4.32 -1.42 -28.88
CA GLY A 318 3.76 -0.77 -30.05
C GLY A 318 3.66 0.77 -29.97
N ASN A 319 3.76 1.39 -28.79
CA ASN A 319 3.33 2.78 -28.58
C ASN A 319 4.49 3.80 -28.54
N LYS A 320 5.51 3.62 -29.38
CA LYS A 320 6.58 4.62 -29.59
C LYS A 320 6.13 5.87 -30.38
N SER A 321 4.85 5.97 -30.76
CA SER A 321 4.35 7.04 -31.64
C SER A 321 2.87 7.45 -31.44
N GLY A 322 2.06 6.74 -30.66
CA GLY A 322 0.60 6.94 -30.61
C GLY A 322 0.12 8.07 -29.68
N LEU A 323 0.48 8.05 -28.38
CA LEU A 323 0.01 9.11 -27.47
C LEU A 323 0.52 10.52 -27.87
N GLY A 324 1.75 10.61 -28.37
CA GLY A 324 2.34 11.87 -28.83
C GLY A 324 1.75 12.43 -30.14
N THR A 325 0.89 11.68 -30.83
CA THR A 325 0.13 12.14 -32.01
C THR A 325 -1.35 12.39 -31.71
N LEU A 326 -1.92 11.77 -30.67
CA LEU A 326 -3.28 12.03 -30.19
C LEU A 326 -3.44 13.35 -29.43
N LEU A 327 -2.38 13.85 -28.77
CA LEU A 327 -2.44 15.02 -27.89
C LEU A 327 -1.75 16.28 -28.45
N LYS A 328 -1.52 16.35 -29.77
CA LYS A 328 -1.05 17.58 -30.42
C LYS A 328 -2.19 18.22 -31.22
N PRO A 329 -2.63 19.45 -30.89
CA PRO A 329 -3.49 20.20 -31.81
C PRO A 329 -2.72 20.44 -33.12
N SER A 330 -3.45 20.32 -34.23
CA SER A 330 -2.97 20.65 -35.58
C SER A 330 -2.97 22.15 -35.84
#